data_AF-A0A4S2LEX6-F1
#
_entry.id   AF-A0A4S2LEX6-F1
#
_cell.length_a   1.000
_cell.length_b   1.000
_cell.length_c   1.000
_cell.angle_alpha   90.00
_cell.angle_beta   90.00
_cell.angle_gamma   90.00
#
_symmetry.space_group_name_H-M   'P 1'
#
loop_
_entity.id
_entity.type
_entity.pdbx_description
1 polymer ?
#
loop_
_entity_poly.entity_id
_entity_poly.type
_entity_poly.pdbx_seq_one_letter_code
_entity_poly.pdbx_strand_id
1 'polypeptide(L)'
;MGPSKFTRVCLTYLRTASVLHMPSRNILPQTYRCDHHWEQRLAHDSFKSVSARDLGLSILHTIDSGGSVSPLDYDIFANKLHELDAISTDFIESIVKKYSKTQSAVQVVDSTAHAIVRGYLGFQRQEKILELLRERAYTGVFLDEVSANLLLDHFVDVQKWSAAIEVVWELCLQDYFQSAASISPVTVALALHASKQLIQAGLAEDTFTDSSADNADEEVEYKFVTFIRNPSYDNFFDIQRPRLKLGFTLIHLSDLFSNRLKSIRLSSDSVRSLAPRLHQTLRLFGHAYSEQLDQLMQELEKFQTAEQLQIAGLSAVVLDKLIHAVQSCQTRPDNTAPARGEPVLPTATEVGLAVEQVKGLRELCAQAVADDFFSRCEQFIQKEVLGNADCMCAETAAVEQLYNRFEDERNRIWTDHLISARQRAVIETTKQSLRDLVDEEERLTCFRQSEEILHKSWLAPRNHKERRWSRLKEWQQDLRRQREKTEKNFA
;
A
#
# COMPACT_ATOMS: atom_id res chain seq x y z
N MET A 1 42.02 -21.11 -54.72
CA MET A 1 40.57 -21.41 -54.76
C MET A 1 40.23 -22.21 -53.52
N GLY A 2 39.31 -21.71 -52.70
CA GLY A 2 38.92 -22.30 -51.41
C GLY A 2 38.37 -21.19 -50.51
N PRO A 3 37.05 -21.09 -50.32
CA PRO A 3 36.42 -19.88 -49.81
C PRO A 3 36.28 -19.82 -48.29
N SER A 4 35.96 -18.60 -47.87
CA SER A 4 35.81 -17.97 -46.57
C SER A 4 34.91 -18.65 -45.51
N LYS A 5 35.42 -18.57 -44.27
CA LYS A 5 34.79 -18.00 -43.06
C LYS A 5 33.27 -18.16 -42.90
N PHE A 6 32.86 -18.97 -41.92
CA PHE A 6 31.72 -18.67 -41.05
C PHE A 6 32.03 -19.15 -39.62
N THR A 7 32.42 -18.21 -38.76
CA THR A 7 32.67 -18.42 -37.34
C THR A 7 31.34 -18.37 -36.61
N ARG A 8 30.87 -19.49 -36.05
CA ARG A 8 29.81 -19.50 -35.03
C ARG A 8 30.45 -19.23 -33.67
N VAL A 9 30.30 -18.01 -33.18
CA VAL A 9 30.55 -17.66 -31.79
C VAL A 9 29.32 -18.10 -30.99
N CYS A 10 29.41 -19.22 -30.27
CA CYS A 10 28.49 -19.56 -29.19
C CYS A 10 28.90 -18.76 -27.95
N LEU A 11 28.22 -17.65 -27.70
CA LEU A 11 28.26 -16.94 -26.42
C LEU A 11 27.37 -17.68 -25.41
N THR A 12 27.96 -18.61 -24.67
CA THR A 12 27.41 -19.07 -23.38
C THR A 12 27.63 -17.95 -22.35
N TYR A 13 26.64 -17.08 -22.20
CA TYR A 13 26.56 -16.16 -21.06
C TYR A 13 26.15 -16.96 -19.82
N LEU A 14 27.14 -17.40 -19.05
CA LEU A 14 26.94 -17.81 -17.67
C LEU A 14 26.57 -16.56 -16.86
N ARG A 15 25.30 -16.47 -16.45
CA ARG A 15 24.85 -15.54 -15.41
C ARG A 15 25.42 -16.00 -14.06
N THR A 16 26.54 -15.42 -13.66
CA THR A 16 26.95 -15.32 -12.26
C THR A 16 27.07 -13.85 -11.93
N ALA A 17 25.94 -13.21 -11.67
CA ALA A 17 25.93 -11.94 -10.97
C ALA A 17 26.10 -12.25 -9.47
N SER A 18 27.35 -12.49 -9.06
CA SER A 18 27.73 -12.44 -7.66
C SER A 18 27.67 -10.98 -7.22
N VAL A 19 26.51 -10.57 -6.68
CA VAL A 19 26.39 -9.33 -5.92
C VAL A 19 27.28 -9.50 -4.70
N LEU A 20 28.38 -8.76 -4.67
CA LEU A 20 29.20 -8.60 -3.47
C LEU A 20 28.32 -7.96 -2.39
N HIS A 21 27.72 -8.79 -1.54
CA HIS A 21 27.12 -8.33 -0.29
C HIS A 21 28.26 -7.76 0.57
N MET A 22 28.32 -6.43 0.69
CA MET A 22 28.88 -5.85 1.91
C MET A 22 28.05 -6.41 3.07
N PRO A 23 28.66 -6.94 4.14
CA PRO A 23 27.91 -7.42 5.29
C PRO A 23 27.40 -6.18 6.03
N SER A 24 26.25 -5.67 5.59
CA SER A 24 25.47 -4.78 6.44
C SER A 24 24.93 -5.64 7.58
N ARG A 25 25.16 -5.16 8.81
CA ARG A 25 24.67 -5.87 9.99
C ARG A 25 23.23 -5.40 10.21
N ASN A 26 22.32 -5.94 9.39
CA ASN A 26 20.88 -5.81 9.64
C ASN A 26 20.60 -6.06 11.13
N ILE A 27 19.76 -5.22 11.72
CA ILE A 27 19.39 -5.35 13.13
C ILE A 27 18.58 -6.63 13.34
N LEU A 28 17.77 -6.99 12.34
CA LEU A 28 17.05 -8.25 12.33
C LEU A 28 17.95 -9.41 11.86
N PRO A 29 17.82 -10.60 12.48
CA PRO A 29 18.48 -11.79 11.99
C PRO A 29 17.95 -12.14 10.60
N GLN A 30 18.82 -12.66 9.73
CA GLN A 30 18.43 -13.04 8.36
C GLN A 30 17.31 -14.08 8.34
N THR A 31 17.18 -14.90 9.38
CA THR A 31 16.09 -15.87 9.55
C THR A 31 14.72 -15.21 9.62
N TYR A 32 14.60 -14.00 10.16
CA TYR A 32 13.31 -13.28 10.26
C TYR A 32 12.67 -13.06 8.89
N ARG A 33 13.49 -12.84 7.85
CA ARG A 33 13.02 -12.62 6.48
C ARG A 33 12.34 -13.85 5.89
N CYS A 34 12.58 -15.04 6.43
CA CYS A 34 12.00 -16.30 5.92
C CYS A 34 12.15 -16.45 4.39
N ASP A 35 13.29 -16.03 3.84
CA ASP A 35 13.49 -15.94 2.38
C ASP A 35 13.30 -17.30 1.69
N HIS A 36 13.70 -18.41 2.34
CA HIS A 36 13.46 -19.75 1.84
C HIS A 36 11.96 -20.08 1.68
N HIS A 37 11.14 -19.77 2.70
CA HIS A 37 9.69 -19.97 2.65
C HIS A 37 9.04 -19.08 1.59
N TRP A 38 9.50 -17.83 1.48
CA TRP A 38 9.05 -16.90 0.43
C TRP A 38 9.34 -17.44 -0.97
N GLU A 39 10.57 -17.89 -1.23
CA GLU A 39 11.00 -18.46 -2.51
C GLU A 39 10.26 -19.77 -2.84
N GLN A 40 10.04 -20.63 -1.84
CA GLN A 40 9.28 -21.87 -2.02
C GLN A 40 7.84 -21.58 -2.50
N ARG A 41 7.19 -20.55 -1.95
CA ARG A 41 5.87 -20.11 -2.41
C ARG A 41 5.89 -19.66 -3.87
N LEU A 42 6.96 -18.99 -4.32
CA LEU A 42 7.13 -18.54 -5.70
C LEU A 42 7.42 -19.68 -6.69
N ALA A 43 7.85 -20.85 -6.20
CA ALA A 43 8.08 -22.05 -7.01
C ALA A 43 6.78 -22.78 -7.41
N HIS A 44 5.62 -22.34 -6.92
CA HIS A 44 4.32 -22.91 -7.25
C HIS A 44 3.98 -22.76 -8.74
N ASP A 45 3.26 -23.73 -9.33
CA ASP A 45 2.99 -23.78 -10.77
C ASP A 45 2.19 -22.58 -11.30
N SER A 46 1.41 -21.93 -10.43
CA SER A 46 0.69 -20.68 -10.74
C SER A 46 1.60 -19.55 -11.21
N PHE A 47 2.89 -19.55 -10.83
CA PHE A 47 3.85 -18.53 -11.22
C PHE A 47 4.69 -18.92 -12.45
N LYS A 48 4.70 -20.19 -12.86
CA LYS A 48 5.59 -20.67 -13.94
C LYS A 48 5.07 -20.36 -15.34
N SER A 49 3.76 -20.19 -15.49
CA SER A 49 3.09 -20.14 -16.79
C SER A 49 3.19 -18.80 -17.52
N VAL A 50 3.53 -17.70 -16.83
CA VAL A 50 3.47 -16.34 -17.40
C VAL A 50 4.69 -15.51 -16.97
N SER A 51 5.32 -14.78 -17.88
CA SER A 51 6.41 -13.84 -17.53
C SER A 51 5.86 -12.58 -16.84
N ALA A 52 6.61 -11.98 -15.91
CA ALA A 52 6.17 -10.75 -15.24
C ALA A 52 5.90 -9.61 -16.23
N ARG A 53 6.74 -9.47 -17.26
CA ARG A 53 6.64 -8.40 -18.26
C ARG A 53 5.40 -8.55 -19.14
N ASP A 54 5.15 -9.76 -19.65
CA ASP A 54 4.01 -10.01 -20.53
C ASP A 54 2.69 -9.87 -19.76
N LEU A 55 2.66 -10.35 -18.51
CA LEU A 55 1.50 -10.19 -17.64
C LEU A 55 1.22 -8.71 -17.34
N GLY A 56 2.25 -7.93 -16.97
CA GLY A 56 2.10 -6.50 -16.71
C GLY A 56 1.59 -5.73 -17.93
N LEU A 57 2.08 -6.05 -19.14
CA LEU A 57 1.58 -5.44 -20.38
C LEU A 57 0.12 -5.83 -20.66
N SER A 58 -0.24 -7.09 -20.43
CA SER A 58 -1.62 -7.56 -20.57
C SER A 58 -2.56 -6.86 -19.57
N ILE A 59 -2.11 -6.64 -18.33
CA ILE A 59 -2.87 -5.91 -17.30
C ILE A 59 -3.11 -4.47 -17.76
N LEU A 60 -2.06 -3.75 -18.18
CA LEU A 60 -2.19 -2.38 -18.67
C LEU A 60 -3.14 -2.28 -19.86
N HIS A 61 -2.96 -3.14 -20.86
CA HIS A 61 -3.82 -3.15 -22.05
C HIS A 61 -5.29 -3.41 -21.69
N THR A 62 -5.55 -4.37 -20.80
CA THR A 62 -6.91 -4.65 -20.33
C THR A 62 -7.52 -3.44 -19.62
N ILE A 63 -6.79 -2.79 -18.72
CA ILE A 63 -7.28 -1.58 -18.02
C ILE A 63 -7.55 -0.45 -19.02
N ASP A 64 -6.61 -0.18 -19.94
CA ASP A 64 -6.72 0.90 -20.92
C ASP A 64 -7.86 0.66 -21.91
N SER A 65 -8.20 -0.60 -22.19
CA SER A 65 -9.37 -0.99 -23.00
C SER A 65 -10.71 -0.96 -22.24
N GLY A 66 -10.70 -0.59 -20.95
CA GLY A 66 -11.88 -0.59 -20.09
C GLY A 66 -12.31 -1.98 -19.60
N GLY A 67 -11.45 -2.98 -19.75
CA GLY A 67 -11.67 -4.34 -19.24
C GLY A 67 -11.43 -4.45 -17.73
N SER A 68 -11.96 -5.52 -17.13
CA SER A 68 -11.70 -5.87 -15.73
C SER A 68 -10.49 -6.80 -15.63
N VAL A 69 -9.53 -6.44 -14.79
CA VAL A 69 -8.37 -7.28 -14.47
C VAL A 69 -8.69 -8.12 -13.23
N SER A 70 -8.29 -9.39 -13.27
CA SER A 70 -8.42 -10.29 -12.13
C SER A 70 -7.49 -9.87 -10.99
N PRO A 71 -7.96 -9.82 -9.73
CA PRO A 71 -7.08 -9.55 -8.59
C PRO A 71 -5.95 -10.55 -8.45
N LEU A 72 -6.15 -11.79 -8.90
CA LEU A 72 -5.13 -12.81 -8.88
C LEU A 72 -4.04 -12.56 -9.94
N ASP A 73 -4.38 -12.06 -11.12
CA ASP A 73 -3.38 -11.71 -12.14
C ASP A 73 -2.49 -10.56 -11.65
N TYR A 74 -3.10 -9.59 -10.95
CA TYR A 74 -2.38 -8.50 -10.32
C TYR A 74 -1.47 -8.98 -9.17
N ASP A 75 -1.96 -9.87 -8.29
CA ASP A 75 -1.12 -10.49 -7.25
C ASP A 75 0.03 -11.31 -7.87
N ILE A 76 -0.22 -12.11 -8.91
CA ILE A 76 0.82 -12.87 -9.60
C ILE A 76 1.89 -11.92 -10.17
N PHE A 77 1.47 -10.84 -10.83
CA PHE A 77 2.40 -9.82 -11.31
C PHE A 77 3.27 -9.24 -10.18
N ALA A 78 2.65 -8.84 -9.06
CA ALA A 78 3.36 -8.28 -7.90
C ALA A 78 4.37 -9.27 -7.28
N ASN A 79 4.02 -10.55 -7.21
CA ASN A 79 4.91 -11.61 -6.68
C ASN A 79 6.07 -11.96 -7.62
N LYS A 80 5.97 -11.59 -8.90
CA LYS A 80 6.99 -11.82 -9.92
C LYS A 80 7.86 -10.62 -10.23
N LEU A 81 7.79 -9.55 -9.42
CA LEU A 81 8.63 -8.36 -9.62
C LEU A 81 10.13 -8.68 -9.59
N HIS A 82 10.56 -9.74 -8.89
CA HIS A 82 11.96 -10.19 -8.89
C HIS A 82 12.49 -10.60 -10.28
N GLU A 83 11.63 -10.86 -11.27
CA GLU A 83 12.03 -11.11 -12.67
C GLU A 83 12.35 -9.81 -13.45
N LEU A 84 11.89 -8.67 -12.93
CA LEU A 84 12.13 -7.35 -13.51
C LEU A 84 13.41 -6.73 -12.92
N ASP A 85 13.77 -5.56 -13.44
CA ASP A 85 14.95 -4.80 -13.03
C ASP A 85 14.57 -3.43 -12.45
N ALA A 86 15.55 -2.77 -11.84
CA ALA A 86 15.35 -1.45 -11.23
C ALA A 86 14.99 -0.33 -12.24
N ILE A 87 15.11 -0.58 -13.55
CA ILE A 87 14.69 0.34 -14.62
C ILE A 87 13.17 0.24 -14.83
N SER A 88 12.58 -0.90 -14.50
CA SER A 88 11.15 -1.17 -14.68
C SER A 88 10.26 -0.54 -13.59
N THR A 89 10.79 0.25 -12.66
CA THR A 89 9.98 0.86 -11.58
C THR A 89 8.83 1.69 -12.11
N ASP A 90 9.05 2.54 -13.13
CA ASP A 90 8.01 3.43 -13.64
C ASP A 90 6.85 2.65 -14.29
N PHE A 91 7.20 1.51 -14.90
CA PHE A 91 6.22 0.56 -15.43
C PHE A 91 5.39 -0.09 -14.31
N ILE A 92 6.05 -0.51 -13.23
CA ILE A 92 5.38 -1.09 -12.05
C ILE A 92 4.46 -0.04 -11.40
N GLU A 93 4.95 1.18 -11.17
CA GLU A 93 4.17 2.28 -10.59
C GLU A 93 2.94 2.61 -11.45
N SER A 94 3.08 2.61 -12.78
CA SER A 94 1.97 2.81 -13.70
C SER A 94 0.88 1.75 -13.52
N ILE A 95 1.27 0.48 -13.41
CA ILE A 95 0.33 -0.63 -13.16
C ILE A 95 -0.37 -0.45 -11.81
N VAL A 96 0.39 -0.19 -10.75
CA VAL A 96 -0.13 -0.01 -9.38
C VAL A 96 -1.16 1.13 -9.34
N LYS A 97 -0.80 2.30 -9.86
CA LYS A 97 -1.66 3.51 -9.88
C LYS A 97 -2.89 3.38 -10.79
N LYS A 98 -2.82 2.57 -11.85
CA LYS A 98 -3.97 2.32 -12.72
C LYS A 98 -4.88 1.25 -12.15
N TYR A 99 -4.32 0.18 -11.58
CA TYR A 99 -5.08 -0.92 -11.00
C TYR A 99 -5.91 -0.46 -9.79
N SER A 100 -5.35 0.41 -8.94
CA SER A 100 -6.05 1.00 -7.78
C SER A 100 -7.34 1.77 -8.15
N LYS A 101 -7.45 2.25 -9.39
CA LYS A 101 -8.61 2.97 -9.93
C LYS A 101 -9.66 2.04 -10.54
N THR A 102 -9.43 0.73 -10.54
CA THR A 102 -10.38 -0.27 -11.05
C THR A 102 -11.31 -0.76 -9.93
N GLN A 103 -12.48 -1.32 -10.29
CA GLN A 103 -13.37 -1.94 -9.31
C GLN A 103 -12.74 -3.18 -8.63
N SER A 104 -11.83 -3.86 -9.33
CA SER A 104 -11.10 -5.01 -8.81
C SER A 104 -10.10 -4.65 -7.70
N ALA A 105 -9.80 -3.35 -7.50
CA ALA A 105 -8.93 -2.88 -6.43
C ALA A 105 -9.44 -3.22 -5.02
N VAL A 106 -10.76 -3.37 -4.85
CA VAL A 106 -11.37 -3.76 -3.57
C VAL A 106 -11.04 -5.21 -3.18
N GLN A 107 -10.67 -6.04 -4.16
CA GLN A 107 -10.40 -7.47 -3.99
C GLN A 107 -8.90 -7.79 -4.06
N VAL A 108 -8.03 -6.77 -3.91
CA VAL A 108 -6.58 -6.98 -3.84
C VAL A 108 -6.24 -7.99 -2.74
N VAL A 109 -5.36 -8.93 -3.07
CA VAL A 109 -4.91 -9.97 -2.16
C VAL A 109 -3.82 -9.42 -1.25
N ASP A 110 -3.84 -9.76 0.04
CA ASP A 110 -2.89 -9.26 1.06
C ASP A 110 -1.42 -9.46 0.67
N SER A 111 -1.08 -10.54 -0.06
CA SER A 111 0.29 -10.78 -0.53
C SER A 111 0.81 -9.76 -1.53
N THR A 112 -0.07 -9.00 -2.17
CA THR A 112 0.29 -8.06 -3.24
C THR A 112 1.18 -6.94 -2.71
N ALA A 113 0.73 -6.25 -1.65
CA ALA A 113 1.49 -5.14 -1.06
C ALA A 113 2.83 -5.63 -0.49
N HIS A 114 2.81 -6.80 0.17
CA HIS A 114 4.02 -7.45 0.67
C HIS A 114 5.04 -7.73 -0.44
N ALA A 115 4.56 -8.27 -1.56
CA ALA A 115 5.39 -8.57 -2.72
C ALA A 115 5.96 -7.30 -3.38
N ILE A 116 5.17 -6.22 -3.47
CA ILE A 116 5.64 -4.93 -3.97
C ILE A 116 6.78 -4.41 -3.10
N VAL A 117 6.61 -4.38 -1.77
CA VAL A 117 7.66 -3.92 -0.85
C VAL A 117 8.94 -4.74 -1.00
N ARG A 118 8.83 -6.08 -1.04
CA ARG A 118 9.99 -6.96 -1.28
C ARG A 118 10.65 -6.72 -2.64
N GLY A 119 9.88 -6.49 -3.69
CA GLY A 119 10.38 -6.15 -5.02
C GLY A 119 11.23 -4.88 -5.01
N TYR A 120 10.71 -3.80 -4.42
CA TYR A 120 11.43 -2.52 -4.32
C TYR A 120 12.68 -2.60 -3.44
N LEU A 121 12.63 -3.39 -2.35
CA LEU A 121 13.82 -3.70 -1.55
C LEU A 121 14.87 -4.46 -2.39
N GLY A 122 14.45 -5.43 -3.21
CA GLY A 122 15.32 -6.16 -4.13
C GLY A 122 15.95 -5.28 -5.21
N PHE A 123 15.24 -4.26 -5.68
CA PHE A 123 15.75 -3.28 -6.64
C PHE A 123 16.67 -2.21 -6.04
N GLN A 124 16.80 -2.15 -4.71
CA GLN A 124 17.46 -1.05 -4.00
C GLN A 124 16.86 0.32 -4.33
N ARG A 125 15.52 0.38 -4.45
CA ARG A 125 14.74 1.60 -4.76
C ARG A 125 13.83 1.97 -3.60
N GLN A 126 14.39 2.04 -2.40
CA GLN A 126 13.63 2.21 -1.15
C GLN A 126 13.01 3.61 -1.01
N GLU A 127 13.54 4.61 -1.71
CA GLU A 127 12.95 5.96 -1.74
C GLU A 127 11.63 5.98 -2.53
N LYS A 128 11.58 5.25 -3.65
CA LYS A 128 10.36 5.15 -4.48
C LYS A 128 9.22 4.40 -3.78
N ILE A 129 9.52 3.40 -2.95
CA ILE A 129 8.46 2.75 -2.16
C ILE A 129 7.87 3.71 -1.13
N LEU A 130 8.66 4.63 -0.54
CA LEU A 130 8.11 5.66 0.34
C LEU A 130 7.16 6.60 -0.41
N GLU A 131 7.48 6.98 -1.65
CA GLU A 131 6.57 7.76 -2.50
C GLU A 131 5.25 7.02 -2.74
N LEU A 132 5.31 5.72 -3.03
CA LEU A 132 4.10 4.90 -3.19
C LEU A 132 3.25 4.82 -1.92
N LEU A 133 3.90 4.76 -0.75
CA LEU A 133 3.21 4.71 0.54
C LEU A 133 2.58 6.05 0.91
N ARG A 134 3.28 7.17 0.67
CA ARG A 134 2.72 8.53 0.85
C ARG A 134 1.47 8.73 -0.02
N GLU A 135 1.47 8.15 -1.21
CA GLU A 135 0.34 8.16 -2.15
C GLU A 135 -0.62 6.97 -1.97
N ARG A 136 -0.71 6.33 -0.79
CA ARG A 136 -1.55 5.14 -0.54
C ARG A 136 -2.99 5.25 -1.04
N ALA A 137 -3.58 6.44 -1.03
CA ALA A 137 -4.93 6.69 -1.57
C ALA A 137 -5.03 6.44 -3.09
N TYR A 138 -3.93 6.64 -3.82
CA TYR A 138 -3.82 6.44 -5.26
C TYR A 138 -3.12 5.14 -5.64
N THR A 139 -2.31 4.56 -4.77
CA THR A 139 -1.55 3.34 -5.08
C THR A 139 -2.21 2.09 -4.51
N GLY A 140 -3.01 2.23 -3.45
CA GLY A 140 -3.61 1.10 -2.73
C GLY A 140 -2.58 0.21 -2.02
N VAL A 141 -1.35 0.70 -1.83
CA VAL A 141 -0.28 -0.03 -1.15
C VAL A 141 -0.34 0.30 0.34
N PHE A 142 -0.72 -0.70 1.14
CA PHE A 142 -0.78 -0.62 2.60
C PHE A 142 0.22 -1.61 3.20
N LEU A 143 0.92 -1.21 4.24
CA LEU A 143 1.97 -2.03 4.85
C LEU A 143 1.36 -3.06 5.81
N ASP A 144 1.71 -4.34 5.59
CA ASP A 144 1.61 -5.34 6.65
C ASP A 144 2.77 -5.21 7.66
N GLU A 145 2.62 -5.87 8.81
CA GLU A 145 3.61 -5.82 9.90
C GLU A 145 5.01 -6.25 9.45
N VAL A 146 5.11 -7.28 8.59
CA VAL A 146 6.39 -7.84 8.16
C VAL A 146 7.03 -6.93 7.12
N SER A 147 6.25 -6.43 6.15
CA SER A 147 6.74 -5.45 5.18
C SER A 147 7.28 -4.19 5.85
N ALA A 148 6.57 -3.68 6.86
CA ALA A 148 7.04 -2.54 7.63
C ALA A 148 8.34 -2.86 8.36
N ASN A 149 8.46 -4.03 8.98
CA ASN A 149 9.69 -4.45 9.67
C ASN A 149 10.88 -4.59 8.71
N LEU A 150 10.67 -5.12 7.49
CA LEU A 150 11.72 -5.22 6.48
C LEU A 150 12.19 -3.85 5.99
N LEU A 151 11.27 -2.89 5.80
CA LEU A 151 11.61 -1.52 5.44
C LEU A 151 12.32 -0.80 6.58
N LEU A 152 11.83 -0.94 7.81
CA LEU A 152 12.44 -0.36 9.01
C LEU A 152 13.84 -0.89 9.24
N ASP A 153 14.04 -2.21 9.18
CA ASP A 153 15.36 -2.84 9.31
C ASP A 153 16.35 -2.26 8.29
N HIS A 154 15.92 -2.11 7.04
CA HIS A 154 16.75 -1.50 6.00
C HIS A 154 17.11 -0.03 6.30
N PHE A 155 16.13 0.82 6.61
CA PHE A 155 16.41 2.24 6.87
C PHE A 155 17.23 2.46 8.14
N VAL A 156 17.07 1.60 9.14
CA VAL A 156 17.86 1.61 10.36
C VAL A 156 19.30 1.18 10.08
N ASP A 157 19.52 0.15 9.27
CA ASP A 157 20.87 -0.29 8.85
C ASP A 157 21.61 0.79 8.04
N VAL A 158 20.89 1.49 7.15
CA VAL A 158 21.43 2.63 6.36
C VAL A 158 21.45 3.95 7.18
N GLN A 159 21.00 3.94 8.43
CA GLN A 159 20.93 5.10 9.34
C GLN A 159 20.10 6.28 8.79
N LYS A 160 19.12 6.01 7.92
CA LYS A 160 18.14 6.99 7.43
C LYS A 160 16.94 7.07 8.38
N TRP A 161 17.15 7.69 9.54
CA TRP A 161 16.15 7.73 10.62
C TRP A 161 14.84 8.42 10.23
N SER A 162 14.89 9.51 9.47
CA SER A 162 13.68 10.21 9.00
C SER A 162 12.81 9.32 8.11
N ALA A 163 13.43 8.58 7.20
CA ALA A 163 12.74 7.60 6.35
C ALA A 163 12.12 6.45 7.17
N ALA A 164 12.83 5.98 8.21
CA ALA A 164 12.27 4.98 9.12
C ALA A 164 11.03 5.52 9.85
N ILE A 165 11.06 6.77 10.33
CA ILE A 165 9.88 7.39 10.95
C ILE A 165 8.73 7.55 9.96
N GLU A 166 8.98 7.81 8.68
CA GLU A 166 7.90 7.80 7.68
C GLU A 166 7.22 6.43 7.58
N VAL A 167 7.97 5.34 7.60
CA VAL A 167 7.38 3.99 7.62
C VAL A 167 6.53 3.77 8.87
N VAL A 168 7.01 4.20 10.06
CA VAL A 168 6.21 4.11 11.30
C VAL A 168 4.98 5.01 11.22
N TRP A 169 5.09 6.17 10.60
CA TRP A 169 3.97 7.08 10.41
C TRP A 169 2.88 6.47 9.53
N GLU A 170 3.25 5.77 8.46
CA GLU A 170 2.29 5.03 7.63
C GLU A 170 1.58 3.90 8.42
N LEU A 171 2.24 3.31 9.43
CA LEU A 171 1.58 2.39 10.36
C LEU A 171 0.62 3.12 11.31
N CYS A 172 0.98 4.31 11.81
CA CYS A 172 0.07 5.15 12.59
C CYS A 172 -1.20 5.52 11.80
N LEU A 173 -1.05 5.88 10.52
CA LEU A 173 -2.18 6.24 9.64
C LEU A 173 -3.09 5.04 9.33
N GLN A 174 -2.56 3.82 9.38
CA GLN A 174 -3.32 2.56 9.28
C GLN A 174 -3.87 2.09 10.62
N ASP A 175 -3.75 2.91 11.67
CA ASP A 175 -4.19 2.60 13.03
C ASP A 175 -3.54 1.33 13.63
N TYR A 176 -2.33 0.98 13.21
CA TYR A 176 -1.65 -0.26 13.62
C TYR A 176 -1.48 -0.34 15.15
N PHE A 177 -1.07 0.76 15.78
CA PHE A 177 -0.80 0.81 17.23
C PHE A 177 -2.06 0.92 18.10
N GLN A 178 -3.22 1.32 17.55
CA GLN A 178 -4.49 1.36 18.30
C GLN A 178 -5.45 0.21 17.93
N SER A 179 -5.17 -0.53 16.85
CA SER A 179 -5.89 -1.73 16.44
C SER A 179 -5.94 -2.80 17.53
N ALA A 180 -7.11 -3.41 17.74
CA ALA A 180 -7.34 -4.51 18.70
C ALA A 180 -6.48 -5.76 18.44
N ALA A 181 -5.85 -5.85 17.26
CA ALA A 181 -4.96 -6.93 16.89
C ALA A 181 -3.71 -7.02 17.78
N SER A 182 -3.05 -8.17 17.69
CA SER A 182 -1.78 -8.39 18.36
C SER A 182 -0.66 -7.68 17.61
N ILE A 183 0.19 -6.96 18.36
CA ILE A 183 1.24 -6.09 17.83
C ILE A 183 2.60 -6.80 17.93
N SER A 184 3.37 -6.73 16.85
CA SER A 184 4.73 -7.28 16.80
C SER A 184 5.67 -6.52 17.76
N PRO A 185 6.36 -7.22 18.68
CA PRO A 185 7.41 -6.62 19.50
C PRO A 185 8.56 -6.08 18.64
N VAL A 186 8.83 -6.69 17.48
CA VAL A 186 9.86 -6.26 16.54
C VAL A 186 9.51 -4.89 15.93
N THR A 187 8.26 -4.69 15.51
CA THR A 187 7.80 -3.38 15.01
C THR A 187 7.96 -2.30 16.07
N VAL A 188 7.58 -2.59 17.32
CA VAL A 188 7.75 -1.65 18.44
C VAL A 188 9.21 -1.37 18.71
N ALA A 189 10.09 -2.39 18.69
CA ALA A 189 11.51 -2.22 18.92
C ALA A 189 12.18 -1.37 17.83
N LEU A 190 11.88 -1.62 16.55
CA LEU A 190 12.42 -0.84 15.43
C LEU A 190 11.89 0.60 15.43
N ALA A 191 10.59 0.79 15.69
CA ALA A 191 9.99 2.13 15.82
C ALA A 191 10.62 2.92 16.98
N LEU A 192 10.81 2.27 18.13
CA LEU A 192 11.49 2.86 19.29
C LEU A 192 12.96 3.16 18.99
N HIS A 193 13.65 2.27 18.27
CA HIS A 193 15.04 2.47 17.88
C HIS A 193 15.19 3.69 16.96
N ALA A 194 14.39 3.76 15.89
CA ALA A 194 14.39 4.90 14.97
C ALA A 194 14.07 6.21 15.70
N SER A 195 13.04 6.21 16.54
CA SER A 195 12.66 7.39 17.34
C SER A 195 13.78 7.82 18.29
N LYS A 196 14.37 6.85 19.02
CA LYS A 196 15.49 7.09 19.94
C LYS A 196 16.67 7.73 19.21
N GLN A 197 17.08 7.16 18.08
CA GLN A 197 18.22 7.67 17.29
C GLN A 197 17.94 9.06 16.73
N LEU A 198 16.72 9.32 16.25
CA LEU A 198 16.34 10.63 15.73
C LEU A 198 16.33 11.71 16.82
N ILE A 199 15.85 11.38 18.03
CA ILE A 199 15.94 12.27 19.21
C ILE A 199 17.41 12.56 19.54
N GLN A 200 18.28 11.55 19.50
CA GLN A 200 19.70 11.69 19.82
C GLN A 200 20.45 12.52 18.77
N ALA A 201 20.23 12.25 17.49
CA ALA A 201 20.83 12.99 16.38
C ALA A 201 20.32 14.44 16.31
N GLY A 202 19.06 14.66 16.70
CA GLY A 202 18.34 15.91 16.45
C GLY A 202 17.73 15.89 15.05
N LEU A 203 16.55 16.47 14.91
CA LEU A 203 15.92 16.69 13.62
C LEU A 203 16.61 17.88 12.95
N ALA A 204 17.24 17.65 11.79
CA ALA A 204 17.44 18.74 10.84
C ALA A 204 16.03 19.10 10.34
N GLU A 205 15.63 20.37 10.49
CA GLU A 205 14.46 20.83 9.75
C GLU A 205 14.86 20.85 8.28
N ASP A 206 14.59 19.73 7.58
CA ASP A 206 14.53 19.77 6.14
C ASP A 206 13.46 20.79 5.80
N THR A 207 13.90 21.87 5.15
CA THR A 207 13.00 22.78 4.45
C THR A 207 12.32 21.91 3.41
N PHE A 208 11.17 21.33 3.75
CA PHE A 208 10.30 20.68 2.80
C PHE A 208 9.91 21.79 1.83
N THR A 209 10.69 21.94 0.77
CA THR A 209 10.25 22.62 -0.44
C THR A 209 9.12 21.75 -0.93
N ASP A 210 7.90 22.19 -0.66
CA ASP A 210 6.73 21.74 -1.37
C ASP A 210 7.12 21.60 -2.85
N SER A 211 7.20 20.37 -3.35
CA SER A 211 7.47 20.10 -4.76
C SER A 211 6.34 20.63 -5.67
N SER A 212 5.29 21.20 -5.07
CA SER A 212 4.29 22.01 -5.77
C SER A 212 4.78 23.42 -6.11
N ALA A 213 5.84 23.93 -5.46
CA ALA A 213 6.45 25.22 -5.80
C ALA A 213 7.22 25.18 -7.14
N ASP A 214 7.68 24.00 -7.56
CA ASP A 214 8.33 23.80 -8.86
C ASP A 214 7.35 23.84 -10.05
N ASN A 215 6.03 23.85 -9.79
CA ASN A 215 4.98 24.00 -10.81
C ASN A 215 4.44 25.43 -10.91
N ALA A 216 5.15 26.44 -10.40
CA ALA A 216 4.74 27.84 -10.52
C ALA A 216 4.71 28.37 -11.97
N ASP A 217 5.34 27.63 -12.91
CA ASP A 217 5.34 27.94 -14.35
C ASP A 217 4.19 27.25 -15.13
N GLU A 218 3.35 26.43 -14.49
CA GLU A 218 2.17 25.85 -15.13
C GLU A 218 1.03 26.89 -15.19
N GLU A 219 0.46 27.11 -16.38
CA GLU A 219 -0.73 27.96 -16.55
C GLU A 219 -1.84 27.49 -15.59
N VAL A 220 -2.20 28.34 -14.62
CA VAL A 220 -3.24 28.04 -13.63
C VAL A 220 -4.58 27.84 -14.35
N GLU A 221 -4.97 26.58 -14.56
CA GLU A 221 -6.24 26.21 -15.17
C GLU A 221 -7.38 26.38 -14.14
N TYR A 222 -8.10 27.50 -14.20
CA TYR A 222 -9.26 27.71 -13.34
C TYR A 222 -10.44 26.81 -13.75
N LYS A 223 -10.80 25.86 -12.88
CA LYS A 223 -11.99 25.01 -13.05
C LYS A 223 -13.13 25.50 -12.17
N PHE A 224 -14.29 25.75 -12.77
CA PHE A 224 -15.50 26.06 -12.01
C PHE A 224 -16.02 24.83 -11.27
N VAL A 225 -16.06 24.92 -9.94
CA VAL A 225 -16.64 23.89 -9.06
C VAL A 225 -17.90 24.42 -8.39
N THR A 226 -18.90 23.56 -8.20
CA THR A 226 -20.20 23.94 -7.59
C THR A 226 -20.07 24.40 -6.14
N PHE A 227 -19.04 23.93 -5.42
CA PHE A 227 -18.73 24.34 -4.06
C PHE A 227 -17.21 24.35 -3.87
N ILE A 228 -16.70 25.38 -3.20
CA ILE A 228 -15.32 25.43 -2.71
C ILE A 228 -15.35 24.79 -1.32
N ARG A 229 -14.59 23.71 -1.12
CA ARG A 229 -14.39 23.16 0.22
C ARG A 229 -13.49 24.12 0.98
N ASN A 230 -13.89 24.53 2.18
CA ASN A 230 -12.98 25.29 3.05
C ASN A 230 -11.74 24.42 3.32
N PRO A 231 -10.52 24.98 3.19
CA PRO A 231 -9.31 24.26 3.55
C PRO A 231 -9.39 23.93 5.04
N SER A 232 -9.32 22.64 5.36
CA SER A 232 -9.37 22.10 6.71
C SER A 232 -8.12 21.27 6.90
N TYR A 233 -7.28 21.67 7.84
CA TYR A 233 -6.10 20.91 8.24
C TYR A 233 -6.51 20.01 9.41
N ASP A 234 -6.47 18.70 9.24
CA ASP A 234 -6.99 17.76 10.23
C ASP A 234 -5.98 17.34 11.31
N ASN A 235 -4.75 17.90 11.28
CA ASN A 235 -3.65 17.56 12.18
C ASN A 235 -3.34 16.04 12.23
N PHE A 236 -3.69 15.28 11.18
CA PHE A 236 -3.40 13.84 11.12
C PHE A 236 -3.03 13.39 9.71
N PHE A 237 -3.93 13.43 8.73
CA PHE A 237 -3.59 13.02 7.36
C PHE A 237 -2.79 14.09 6.60
N ASP A 238 -2.94 15.36 6.99
CA ASP A 238 -2.27 16.50 6.34
C ASP A 238 -0.82 16.73 6.83
N ILE A 239 -0.34 15.94 7.80
CA ILE A 239 1.00 16.12 8.38
C ILE A 239 2.10 15.74 7.38
N GLN A 240 2.83 16.76 6.91
CA GLN A 240 4.03 16.57 6.09
C GLN A 240 5.33 16.64 6.90
N ARG A 241 5.39 17.53 7.91
CA ARG A 241 6.60 17.83 8.69
C ARG A 241 7.13 16.57 9.42
N PRO A 242 8.39 16.14 9.17
CA PRO A 242 8.99 14.97 9.84
C PRO A 242 8.97 15.05 11.37
N ARG A 243 9.13 16.28 11.90
CA ARG A 243 9.03 16.57 13.33
C ARG A 243 7.68 16.15 13.93
N LEU A 244 6.58 16.57 13.31
CA LEU A 244 5.24 16.26 13.79
C LEU A 244 4.97 14.75 13.68
N LYS A 245 5.41 14.11 12.58
CA LYS A 245 5.33 12.65 12.42
C LYS A 245 6.02 11.93 13.59
N LEU A 246 7.24 12.33 13.95
CA LEU A 246 7.93 11.80 15.13
C LEU A 246 7.12 12.01 16.42
N GLY A 247 6.62 13.23 16.65
CA GLY A 247 5.85 13.56 17.85
C GLY A 247 4.61 12.68 18.03
N PHE A 248 3.79 12.57 16.98
CA PHE A 248 2.61 11.71 17.04
C PHE A 248 3.00 10.23 17.15
N THR A 249 4.00 9.75 16.43
CA THR A 249 4.52 8.38 16.59
C THR A 249 4.89 8.08 18.05
N LEU A 250 5.59 9.01 18.73
CA LEU A 250 5.94 8.86 20.14
C LEU A 250 4.72 8.81 21.06
N ILE A 251 3.67 9.60 20.77
CA ILE A 251 2.40 9.55 21.51
C ILE A 251 1.73 8.18 21.33
N HIS A 252 1.64 7.67 20.10
CA HIS A 252 1.09 6.34 19.81
C HIS A 252 1.87 5.22 20.54
N LEU A 253 3.21 5.29 20.54
CA LEU A 253 4.04 4.34 21.30
C LEU A 253 3.84 4.49 22.81
N SER A 254 3.74 5.73 23.32
CA SER A 254 3.42 6.00 24.72
C SER A 254 2.11 5.34 25.15
N ASP A 255 1.05 5.48 24.34
CA ASP A 255 -0.26 4.89 24.62
C ASP A 255 -0.26 3.37 24.54
N LEU A 256 0.56 2.81 23.65
CA LEU A 256 0.80 1.38 23.58
C LEU A 256 1.40 0.85 24.91
N PHE A 257 2.41 1.54 25.45
CA PHE A 257 3.05 1.14 26.71
C PHE A 257 2.17 1.35 27.95
N SER A 258 1.27 2.34 27.97
CA SER A 258 0.36 2.57 29.11
C SER A 258 -0.89 1.70 29.07
N ASN A 259 -1.65 1.79 27.98
CA ASN A 259 -3.02 1.28 27.92
C ASN A 259 -3.08 -0.12 27.29
N ARG A 260 -2.10 -0.46 26.44
CA ARG A 260 -2.19 -1.61 25.53
C ARG A 260 -0.99 -2.54 25.59
N LEU A 261 -0.27 -2.55 26.72
CA LEU A 261 0.94 -3.36 26.87
C LEU A 261 0.70 -4.85 26.58
N LYS A 262 -0.49 -5.36 26.92
CA LYS A 262 -0.89 -6.75 26.67
C LYS A 262 -1.09 -7.10 25.18
N SER A 263 -1.23 -6.10 24.32
CA SER A 263 -1.39 -6.31 22.87
C SER A 263 -0.06 -6.63 22.19
N ILE A 264 1.07 -6.21 22.78
CA ILE A 264 2.41 -6.58 22.31
C ILE A 264 2.58 -8.10 22.54
N ARG A 265 3.01 -8.86 21.51
CA ARG A 265 3.30 -10.32 21.60
C ARG A 265 4.54 -10.64 22.44
N LEU A 266 4.68 -10.01 23.61
CA LEU A 266 5.83 -10.15 24.49
C LEU A 266 5.36 -10.35 25.93
N SER A 267 5.72 -11.49 26.51
CA SER A 267 5.38 -11.86 27.88
C SER A 267 6.64 -11.87 28.75
N SER A 268 7.04 -10.70 29.24
CA SER A 268 8.16 -10.55 30.18
C SER A 268 7.76 -9.62 31.33
N ASP A 269 8.03 -10.05 32.57
CA ASP A 269 7.81 -9.22 33.76
C ASP A 269 8.72 -7.97 33.75
N SER A 270 9.90 -8.06 33.13
CA SER A 270 10.81 -6.92 32.93
C SER A 270 10.13 -5.84 32.09
N VAL A 271 9.44 -6.22 31.01
CA VAL A 271 8.72 -5.28 30.13
C VAL A 271 7.61 -4.55 30.90
N ARG A 272 6.89 -5.26 31.79
CA ARG A 272 5.86 -4.64 32.65
C ARG A 272 6.44 -3.61 33.61
N SER A 273 7.64 -3.86 34.13
CA SER A 273 8.34 -2.90 35.00
C SER A 273 8.88 -1.68 34.24
N LEU A 274 9.23 -1.87 32.95
CA LEU A 274 9.82 -0.85 32.10
C LEU A 274 8.77 0.07 31.44
N ALA A 275 7.59 -0.47 31.12
CA ALA A 275 6.56 0.22 30.35
C ALA A 275 6.08 1.55 30.97
N PRO A 276 5.78 1.67 32.28
CA PRO A 276 5.35 2.95 32.86
C PRO A 276 6.42 4.03 32.74
N ARG A 277 7.70 3.63 32.77
CA ARG A 277 8.84 4.54 32.68
C ARG A 277 9.04 5.03 31.24
N LEU A 278 8.97 4.12 30.28
CA LEU A 278 9.02 4.47 28.86
C LEU A 278 7.84 5.37 28.47
N HIS A 279 6.63 5.02 28.91
CA HIS A 279 5.41 5.80 28.69
C HIS A 279 5.61 7.28 29.01
N GLN A 280 6.07 7.59 30.23
CA GLN A 280 6.17 8.97 30.69
C GLN A 280 7.13 9.81 29.83
N THR A 281 8.31 9.27 29.49
CA THR A 281 9.29 10.03 28.69
C THR A 281 8.90 10.10 27.20
N LEU A 282 8.33 9.02 26.65
CA LEU A 282 7.78 9.02 25.29
C LEU A 282 6.68 10.07 25.15
N ARG A 283 5.83 10.21 26.17
CA ARG A 283 4.76 11.22 26.20
C ARG A 283 5.30 12.65 26.22
N LEU A 284 6.34 12.92 27.02
CA LEU A 284 6.99 14.24 27.05
C LEU A 284 7.61 14.61 25.70
N PHE A 285 8.42 13.74 25.11
CA PHE A 285 8.96 13.99 23.77
C PHE A 285 7.87 14.04 22.70
N GLY A 286 6.84 13.20 22.84
CA GLY A 286 5.67 13.19 21.97
C GLY A 286 5.01 14.57 21.90
N HIS A 287 4.63 15.13 23.05
CA HIS A 287 4.04 16.48 23.12
C HIS A 287 5.00 17.59 22.67
N ALA A 288 6.30 17.46 22.94
CA ALA A 288 7.29 18.44 22.49
C ALA A 288 7.43 18.46 20.96
N TYR A 289 7.50 17.28 20.32
CA TYR A 289 7.64 17.17 18.85
C TYR A 289 6.32 17.34 18.10
N SER A 290 5.17 17.02 18.70
CA SER A 290 3.85 17.30 18.14
C SER A 290 3.38 18.75 18.36
N GLU A 291 4.22 19.58 18.99
CA GLU A 291 3.97 21.00 19.27
C GLU A 291 2.74 21.23 20.20
N GLN A 292 2.36 20.22 21.00
CA GLN A 292 1.28 20.27 21.99
C GLN A 292 1.78 20.80 23.34
N LEU A 293 2.23 22.05 23.36
CA LEU A 293 2.94 22.64 24.52
C LEU A 293 2.07 22.71 25.79
N ASP A 294 0.76 22.95 25.69
CA ASP A 294 -0.12 22.96 26.86
C ASP A 294 -0.14 21.58 27.57
N GLN A 295 -0.18 20.51 26.79
CA GLN A 295 -0.17 19.14 27.32
C GLN A 295 1.22 18.78 27.86
N LEU A 296 2.28 19.25 27.20
CA LEU A 296 3.65 19.11 27.70
C LEU A 296 3.78 19.78 29.09
N MET A 297 3.29 21.00 29.25
CA MET A 297 3.36 21.74 30.52
C MET A 297 2.62 21.00 31.65
N GLN A 298 1.41 20.50 31.38
CA GLN A 298 0.66 19.69 32.35
C GLN A 298 1.39 18.41 32.78
N GLU A 299 2.12 17.78 31.87
CA GLU A 299 2.94 16.61 32.19
C GLU A 299 4.22 16.98 32.97
N LEU A 300 4.83 18.12 32.68
CA LEU A 300 6.03 18.60 33.38
C LEU A 300 5.72 19.03 34.82
N GLU A 301 4.55 19.60 35.09
CA GLU A 301 4.11 20.01 36.44
C GLU A 301 4.03 18.85 37.44
N LYS A 302 3.95 17.60 36.95
CA LYS A 302 3.96 16.39 37.79
C LYS A 302 5.31 16.13 38.46
N PHE A 303 6.37 16.80 38.00
CA PHE A 303 7.72 16.62 38.53
C PHE A 303 8.11 17.81 39.40
N GLN A 304 8.38 17.55 40.69
CA GLN A 304 8.79 18.55 41.67
C GLN A 304 10.09 18.17 42.39
N THR A 305 10.47 16.89 42.37
CA THR A 305 11.66 16.39 43.07
C THR A 305 12.62 15.63 42.16
N ALA A 306 13.91 15.63 42.51
CA ALA A 306 14.94 14.88 41.78
C ALA A 306 14.67 13.36 41.75
N GLU A 307 14.06 12.81 42.81
CA GLU A 307 13.69 11.39 42.87
C GLU A 307 12.63 11.02 41.82
N GLN A 308 11.63 11.87 41.61
CA GLN A 308 10.60 11.66 40.59
C GLN A 308 11.21 11.66 39.18
N LEU A 309 12.15 12.58 38.92
CA LEU A 309 12.88 12.66 37.65
C LEU A 309 13.73 11.40 37.42
N GLN A 310 14.41 10.90 38.46
CA GLN A 310 15.20 9.68 38.39
C GLN A 310 14.35 8.43 38.13
N ILE A 311 13.19 8.31 38.80
CA ILE A 311 12.25 7.20 38.58
C ILE A 311 11.74 7.24 37.12
N ALA A 312 11.39 8.41 36.62
CA ALA A 312 10.96 8.60 35.23
C ALA A 312 12.10 8.35 34.20
N GLY A 313 13.37 8.38 34.63
CA GLY A 313 14.53 8.19 33.74
C GLY A 313 14.92 9.46 32.99
N LEU A 314 14.52 10.63 33.52
CA LEU A 314 14.83 11.94 32.98
C LEU A 314 16.21 12.38 33.48
N SER A 315 17.26 11.87 32.83
CA SER A 315 18.64 12.31 33.10
C SER A 315 18.88 13.74 32.59
N ALA A 316 19.97 14.34 33.05
CA ALA A 316 20.49 15.60 32.51
C ALA A 316 20.51 15.63 30.97
N VAL A 317 21.03 14.56 30.35
CA VAL A 317 21.13 14.42 28.88
C VAL A 317 19.76 14.35 28.23
N VAL A 318 18.81 13.62 28.84
CA VAL A 318 17.44 13.48 28.31
C VAL A 318 16.71 14.84 28.36
N LEU A 319 16.86 15.58 29.46
CA LEU A 319 16.27 16.91 29.60
C LEU A 319 16.93 17.93 28.64
N ASP A 320 18.23 17.86 28.42
CA ASP A 320 18.91 18.70 27.41
C ASP A 320 18.36 18.44 26.00
N LYS A 321 18.08 17.17 25.66
CA LYS A 321 17.42 16.81 24.40
C LYS A 321 15.97 17.28 24.34
N LEU A 322 15.25 17.25 25.46
CA LEU A 322 13.88 17.77 25.53
C LEU A 322 13.85 19.30 25.36
N ILE A 323 14.80 20.03 25.95
CA ILE A 323 14.98 21.48 25.72
C ILE A 323 15.21 21.75 24.23
N HIS A 324 16.14 21.03 23.60
CA HIS A 324 16.40 21.17 22.18
C HIS A 324 15.15 20.84 21.33
N ALA A 325 14.38 19.82 21.71
CA ALA A 325 13.12 19.51 21.06
C ALA A 325 12.17 20.72 21.13
N VAL A 326 11.89 21.27 22.31
CA VAL A 326 10.97 22.42 22.46
C VAL A 326 11.51 23.67 21.73
N GLN A 327 12.80 23.94 21.78
CA GLN A 327 13.43 25.09 21.10
C GLN A 327 13.36 25.02 19.57
N SER A 328 13.25 23.82 19.01
CA SER A 328 13.16 23.61 17.56
C SER A 328 11.72 23.65 17.03
N CYS A 329 10.74 24.08 17.83
CA CYS A 329 9.38 24.35 17.35
C CYS A 329 9.39 25.55 16.38
N GLN A 330 8.62 25.45 15.30
CA GLN A 330 8.33 26.63 14.48
C GLN A 330 7.33 27.51 15.21
N THR A 331 7.61 28.80 15.29
CA THR A 331 6.81 29.74 16.07
C THR A 331 6.10 30.76 15.19
N ARG A 332 4.87 31.12 15.56
CA ARG A 332 4.22 32.33 15.05
C ARG A 332 4.40 33.50 16.01
N PRO A 333 4.33 34.75 15.52
CA PRO A 333 4.27 35.93 16.38
C PRO A 333 3.01 35.88 17.26
N ASP A 334 3.14 36.30 18.52
CA ASP A 334 2.06 36.26 19.51
C ASP A 334 0.81 37.07 19.09
N ASN A 335 1.01 38.10 18.26
CA ASN A 335 -0.05 38.99 17.80
C ASN A 335 -0.78 38.48 16.54
N THR A 336 -0.38 37.33 15.97
CA THR A 336 -0.92 36.83 14.71
C THR A 336 -1.94 35.71 14.94
N ALA A 337 -3.18 35.94 14.48
CA ALA A 337 -4.22 34.92 14.49
C ALA A 337 -3.82 33.71 13.61
N PRO A 338 -4.22 32.48 13.95
CA PRO A 338 -3.90 31.32 13.13
C PRO A 338 -4.60 31.43 11.77
N ALA A 339 -3.86 31.14 10.70
CA ALA A 339 -4.43 31.07 9.36
C ALA A 339 -5.38 29.86 9.26
N ARG A 340 -6.46 30.00 8.47
CA ARG A 340 -7.42 28.92 8.26
C ARG A 340 -6.85 27.90 7.29
N GLY A 341 -6.89 26.62 7.66
CA GLY A 341 -6.41 25.53 6.82
C GLY A 341 -4.90 25.33 6.84
N GLU A 342 -4.19 26.02 7.73
CA GLU A 342 -2.76 25.84 7.99
C GLU A 342 -2.55 25.23 9.38
N PRO A 343 -1.41 24.54 9.61
CA PRO A 343 -1.06 24.04 10.94
C PRO A 343 -0.95 25.20 11.95
N VAL A 344 -1.57 25.02 13.11
CA VAL A 344 -1.52 26.02 14.19
C VAL A 344 -0.16 25.94 14.88
N LEU A 345 0.72 26.90 14.56
CA LEU A 345 2.03 27.00 15.19
C LEU A 345 1.92 27.55 16.62
N PRO A 346 2.75 27.07 17.57
CA PRO A 346 2.86 27.66 18.90
C PRO A 346 3.40 29.09 18.84
N THR A 347 3.09 29.89 19.86
CA THR A 347 3.63 31.24 19.99
C THR A 347 5.07 31.24 20.53
N ALA A 348 5.84 32.29 20.26
CA ALA A 348 7.20 32.39 20.75
C ALA A 348 7.24 32.43 22.29
N THR A 349 6.23 33.05 22.91
CA THR A 349 6.07 33.08 24.37
C THR A 349 5.76 31.70 24.95
N GLU A 350 4.87 30.91 24.34
CA GLU A 350 4.57 29.54 24.77
C GLU A 350 5.82 28.64 24.74
N VAL A 351 6.60 28.71 23.65
CA VAL A 351 7.87 27.98 23.53
C VAL A 351 8.86 28.42 24.61
N GLY A 352 8.99 29.73 24.83
CA GLY A 352 9.86 30.28 25.87
C GLY A 352 9.52 29.77 27.27
N LEU A 353 8.24 29.79 27.63
CA LEU A 353 7.76 29.29 28.93
C LEU A 353 8.03 27.79 29.11
N ALA A 354 7.77 26.98 28.08
CA ALA A 354 8.04 25.55 28.12
C ALA A 354 9.53 25.25 28.26
N VAL A 355 10.40 25.98 27.57
CA VAL A 355 11.86 25.86 27.70
C VAL A 355 12.33 26.17 29.11
N GLU A 356 11.86 27.27 29.70
CA GLU A 356 12.25 27.64 31.07
C GLU A 356 11.78 26.60 32.10
N GLN A 357 10.59 26.03 31.93
CA GLN A 357 10.12 24.95 32.80
C GLN A 357 11.02 23.70 32.73
N VAL A 358 11.42 23.28 31.53
CA VAL A 358 12.31 22.12 31.37
C VAL A 358 13.71 22.44 31.91
N LYS A 359 14.22 23.67 31.76
CA LYS A 359 15.48 24.12 32.39
C LYS A 359 15.41 24.06 33.92
N GLY A 360 14.29 24.47 34.52
CA GLY A 360 14.08 24.34 35.96
C GLY A 360 14.21 22.89 36.43
N LEU A 361 13.60 21.94 35.72
CA LEU A 361 13.77 20.51 36.02
C LEU A 361 15.21 20.02 35.78
N ARG A 362 15.89 20.57 34.76
CA ARG A 362 17.27 20.24 34.42
C ARG A 362 18.26 20.63 35.52
N GLU A 363 17.99 21.70 36.26
CA GLU A 363 18.76 22.15 37.42
C GLU A 363 18.58 21.25 38.65
N LEU A 364 17.41 20.62 38.79
CA LEU A 364 17.12 19.66 39.86
C LEU A 364 17.79 18.29 39.65
N CYS A 365 18.19 17.97 38.43
CA CYS A 365 18.80 16.68 38.09
C CYS A 365 20.31 16.62 38.38
N ALA A 366 20.76 15.51 38.94
CA ALA A 366 22.18 15.16 39.02
C ALA A 366 22.77 14.91 37.61
N GLN A 367 24.07 15.17 37.43
CA GLN A 367 24.75 15.16 36.13
C GLN A 367 24.80 13.79 35.43
N ALA A 368 24.70 12.66 36.14
CA ALA A 368 24.72 11.34 35.53
C ALA A 368 23.81 10.35 36.26
N VAL A 369 22.86 9.77 35.54
CA VAL A 369 22.04 8.64 35.97
C VAL A 369 22.32 7.50 35.00
N ALA A 370 22.75 6.34 35.51
CA ALA A 370 23.14 5.20 34.68
C ALA A 370 21.95 4.47 34.01
N ASP A 371 20.72 4.68 34.51
CA ASP A 371 19.48 4.08 34.01
C ASP A 371 18.53 5.18 33.50
N ASP A 372 18.89 5.81 32.39
CA ASP A 372 18.10 6.86 31.75
C ASP A 372 17.19 6.34 30.62
N PHE A 373 16.35 7.22 30.05
CA PHE A 373 15.42 6.87 28.97
C PHE A 373 16.10 6.15 27.79
N PHE A 374 17.26 6.64 27.34
CA PHE A 374 17.95 6.04 26.18
C PHE A 374 18.46 4.64 26.50
N SER A 375 19.00 4.44 27.70
CA SER A 375 19.46 3.14 28.20
C SER A 375 18.30 2.16 28.36
N ARG A 376 17.14 2.64 28.81
CA ARG A 376 15.88 1.86 28.93
C ARG A 376 15.32 1.45 27.58
N CYS A 377 15.33 2.35 26.58
CA CYS A 377 14.99 1.99 25.21
C CYS A 377 15.90 0.87 24.70
N GLU A 378 17.21 1.00 24.92
CA GLU A 378 18.19 -0.03 24.50
C GLU A 378 17.96 -1.36 25.22
N GLN A 379 17.61 -1.33 26.51
CA GLN A 379 17.25 -2.53 27.26
C GLN A 379 16.01 -3.21 26.63
N PHE A 380 14.94 -2.47 26.33
CA PHE A 380 13.76 -3.03 25.68
C PHE A 380 14.12 -3.65 24.32
N ILE A 381 14.85 -2.90 23.49
CA ILE A 381 15.18 -3.29 22.12
C ILE A 381 16.11 -4.52 22.10
N GLN A 382 17.25 -4.46 22.79
CA GLN A 382 18.27 -5.50 22.70
C GLN A 382 17.99 -6.68 23.63
N LYS A 383 17.53 -6.44 24.85
CA LYS A 383 17.40 -7.52 25.84
C LYS A 383 16.04 -8.22 25.75
N GLU A 384 14.96 -7.45 25.62
CA GLU A 384 13.61 -8.02 25.70
C GLU A 384 13.09 -8.51 24.33
N VAL A 385 13.51 -7.87 23.23
CA VAL A 385 13.04 -8.20 21.87
C VAL A 385 14.13 -8.91 21.05
N LEU A 386 15.16 -8.20 20.58
CA LEU A 386 16.08 -8.72 19.56
C LEU A 386 17.03 -9.81 20.08
N GLY A 387 17.49 -9.68 21.32
CA GLY A 387 18.35 -10.67 21.99
C GLY A 387 17.56 -11.78 22.68
N ASN A 388 16.23 -11.69 22.73
CA ASN A 388 15.37 -12.73 23.28
C ASN A 388 15.10 -13.78 22.20
N ALA A 389 15.79 -14.91 22.30
CA ALA A 389 15.68 -16.00 21.33
C ALA A 389 14.23 -16.52 21.19
N ASP A 390 13.48 -16.63 22.29
CA ASP A 390 12.10 -17.12 22.26
C ASP A 390 11.18 -16.12 21.53
N CYS A 391 11.37 -14.81 21.78
CA CYS A 391 10.65 -13.75 21.07
C CYS A 391 10.94 -13.80 19.57
N MET A 392 12.21 -13.89 19.18
CA MET A 392 12.61 -13.90 17.77
C MET A 392 12.18 -15.19 17.05
N CYS A 393 12.19 -16.34 17.73
CA CYS A 393 11.64 -17.59 17.21
C CYS A 393 10.13 -17.48 16.99
N ALA A 394 9.37 -16.93 17.95
CA ALA A 394 7.94 -16.73 17.82
C ALA A 394 7.59 -15.75 16.69
N GLU A 395 8.35 -14.66 16.55
CA GLU A 395 8.16 -13.69 15.48
C GLU A 395 8.52 -14.27 14.11
N THR A 396 9.59 -15.06 14.00
CA THR A 396 9.93 -15.79 12.76
C THR A 396 8.81 -16.77 12.37
N ALA A 397 8.28 -17.53 13.33
CA ALA A 397 7.15 -18.43 13.11
C ALA A 397 5.88 -17.66 12.68
N ALA A 398 5.65 -16.45 13.17
CA ALA A 398 4.55 -15.61 12.73
C ALA A 398 4.71 -15.15 11.27
N VAL A 399 5.93 -14.86 10.82
CA VAL A 399 6.24 -14.56 9.41
C VAL A 399 5.97 -15.80 8.53
N GLU A 400 6.43 -16.98 8.94
CA GLU A 400 6.15 -18.23 8.21
C GLU A 400 4.64 -18.49 8.09
N GLN A 401 3.90 -18.28 9.19
CA GLN A 401 2.44 -18.40 9.19
C GLN A 401 1.76 -17.38 8.27
N LEU A 402 2.27 -16.14 8.19
CA LEU A 402 1.78 -15.14 7.24
C LEU A 402 1.93 -15.65 5.79
N TYR A 403 3.07 -16.25 5.46
CA TYR A 403 3.30 -16.77 4.11
C TYR A 403 2.42 -17.97 3.76
N ASN A 404 2.16 -18.85 4.73
CA ASN A 404 1.18 -19.92 4.56
C ASN A 404 -0.24 -19.34 4.34
N ARG A 405 -0.64 -18.32 5.10
CA ARG A 405 -1.94 -17.64 4.90
C ARG A 405 -2.06 -17.02 3.50
N PHE A 406 -1.00 -16.42 2.98
CA PHE A 406 -0.98 -15.90 1.62
C PHE A 406 -1.17 -16.98 0.56
N GLU A 407 -0.60 -18.16 0.76
CA GLU A 407 -0.80 -19.30 -0.14
C GLU A 407 -2.22 -19.87 -0.03
N ASP A 408 -2.74 -20.05 1.18
CA ASP A 408 -4.09 -20.53 1.43
C ASP A 408 -5.15 -19.60 0.82
N GLU A 409 -5.00 -18.29 1.02
CA GLU A 409 -5.94 -17.30 0.47
C GLU A 409 -5.92 -17.29 -1.06
N ARG A 410 -4.72 -17.36 -1.66
CA ARG A 410 -4.58 -17.47 -3.11
C ARG A 410 -5.24 -18.74 -3.65
N ASN A 411 -5.02 -19.88 -2.99
CA ASN A 411 -5.61 -21.17 -3.39
C ASN A 411 -7.14 -21.16 -3.26
N ARG A 412 -7.66 -20.51 -2.22
CA ARG A 412 -9.09 -20.30 -2.02
C ARG A 412 -9.68 -19.47 -3.17
N ILE A 413 -9.12 -18.30 -3.44
CA ILE A 413 -9.54 -17.41 -4.54
C ILE A 413 -9.48 -18.13 -5.89
N TRP A 414 -8.40 -18.87 -6.16
CA TRP A 414 -8.25 -19.65 -7.39
C TRP A 414 -9.33 -20.72 -7.54
N THR A 415 -9.61 -21.46 -6.46
CA THR A 415 -10.64 -22.52 -6.46
C THR A 415 -12.02 -21.92 -6.70
N ASP A 416 -12.34 -20.80 -6.05
CA ASP A 416 -13.59 -20.07 -6.23
C ASP A 416 -13.74 -19.57 -7.67
N HIS A 417 -12.67 -19.05 -8.27
CA HIS A 417 -12.65 -18.68 -9.68
C HIS A 417 -12.88 -19.86 -10.62
N LEU A 418 -12.27 -21.01 -10.36
CA LEU A 418 -12.44 -22.22 -11.17
C LEU A 418 -13.88 -22.73 -11.11
N ILE A 419 -14.49 -22.74 -9.92
CA ILE A 419 -15.89 -23.12 -9.73
C ILE A 419 -16.81 -22.14 -10.48
N SER A 420 -16.58 -20.84 -10.31
CA SER A 420 -17.36 -19.78 -10.98
C SER A 420 -17.24 -19.84 -12.50
N ALA A 421 -16.05 -20.16 -13.02
CA ALA A 421 -15.82 -20.33 -14.45
C ALA A 421 -16.56 -21.55 -15.00
N ARG A 422 -16.52 -22.69 -14.29
CA ARG A 422 -17.28 -23.89 -14.66
C ARG A 422 -18.78 -23.63 -14.66
N GLN A 423 -19.30 -22.96 -13.63
CA GLN A 423 -20.71 -22.57 -13.56
C GLN A 423 -21.11 -21.66 -14.74
N ARG A 424 -20.31 -20.63 -15.05
CA ARG A 424 -20.55 -19.76 -16.21
C ARG A 424 -20.55 -20.52 -17.52
N ALA A 425 -19.61 -21.45 -17.72
CA ALA A 425 -19.56 -22.28 -18.93
C ALA A 425 -20.80 -23.15 -19.09
N VAL A 426 -21.28 -23.77 -18.00
CA VAL A 426 -22.52 -24.56 -18.00
C VAL A 426 -23.73 -23.69 -18.32
N ILE A 427 -23.81 -22.50 -17.72
CA ILE A 427 -24.90 -21.54 -17.98
C ILE A 427 -24.90 -21.10 -19.44
N GLU A 428 -23.75 -20.72 -20.01
CA GLU A 428 -23.65 -20.32 -21.41
C GLU A 428 -24.02 -21.47 -22.35
N THR A 429 -23.55 -22.69 -22.06
CA THR A 429 -23.93 -23.88 -22.84
C THR A 429 -25.44 -24.13 -22.78
N THR A 430 -26.04 -23.99 -21.60
CA THR A 430 -27.49 -24.18 -21.40
C THR A 430 -28.29 -23.09 -22.10
N LYS A 431 -27.87 -21.84 -22.03
CA LYS A 431 -28.48 -20.72 -22.76
C LYS A 431 -28.42 -20.95 -24.27
N GLN A 432 -27.30 -21.43 -24.79
CA GLN A 432 -27.17 -21.74 -26.21
C GLN A 432 -28.13 -22.84 -26.62
N SER A 433 -28.18 -23.96 -25.88
CA SER A 433 -29.14 -25.04 -26.15
C SER A 433 -30.60 -24.58 -26.07
N LEU A 434 -30.93 -23.70 -25.13
CA LEU A 434 -32.28 -23.12 -25.03
C LEU A 434 -32.63 -22.23 -26.24
N ARG A 435 -31.68 -21.43 -26.74
CA ARG A 435 -31.87 -20.65 -27.96
C ARG A 435 -32.10 -21.56 -29.17
N ASP A 436 -31.29 -22.61 -29.29
CA ASP A 436 -31.41 -23.57 -30.39
C ASP A 436 -32.79 -24.29 -30.37
N LEU A 437 -33.31 -24.60 -29.18
CA LEU A 437 -34.65 -25.19 -29.02
C LEU A 437 -35.77 -24.21 -29.39
N VAL A 438 -35.64 -22.93 -29.01
CA VAL A 438 -36.60 -21.88 -29.39
C VAL A 438 -36.61 -21.70 -30.90
N ASP A 439 -35.44 -21.62 -31.53
CA ASP A 439 -35.32 -21.50 -32.99
C ASP A 439 -35.98 -22.69 -33.71
N GLU A 440 -35.85 -23.90 -33.17
CA GLU A 440 -36.50 -25.09 -33.73
C GLU A 440 -38.02 -25.10 -33.51
N GLU A 441 -38.50 -24.63 -32.36
CA GLU A 441 -39.94 -24.41 -32.11
C GLU A 441 -40.52 -23.37 -33.07
N GLU A 442 -39.82 -22.26 -33.31
CA GLU A 442 -40.23 -21.23 -34.27
C GLU A 442 -40.33 -21.80 -35.68
N ARG A 443 -39.36 -22.64 -36.10
CA ARG A 443 -39.43 -23.35 -37.39
C ARG A 443 -40.65 -24.25 -37.46
N LEU A 444 -40.87 -25.09 -36.45
CA LEU A 444 -42.02 -26.00 -36.42
C LEU A 444 -43.35 -25.23 -36.42
N THR A 445 -43.42 -24.11 -35.70
CA THR A 445 -44.60 -23.24 -35.67
C THR A 445 -44.84 -22.58 -37.03
N CYS A 446 -43.79 -22.11 -37.69
CA CYS A 446 -43.84 -21.60 -39.05
C CYS A 446 -44.38 -22.65 -40.03
N PHE A 447 -43.94 -23.91 -39.93
CA PHE A 447 -44.47 -24.99 -40.75
C PHE A 447 -45.94 -25.28 -40.47
N ARG A 448 -46.33 -25.39 -39.18
CA ARG A 448 -47.71 -25.66 -38.78
C ARG A 448 -48.69 -24.55 -39.20
N GLN A 449 -48.27 -23.29 -39.09
CA GLN A 449 -49.08 -22.13 -39.42
C GLN A 449 -48.79 -21.58 -40.82
N SER A 450 -48.13 -22.35 -41.68
CA SER A 450 -47.62 -21.88 -42.98
C SER A 450 -48.72 -21.25 -43.85
N GLU A 451 -49.91 -21.85 -43.93
CA GLU A 451 -51.03 -21.29 -44.70
C GLU A 451 -51.55 -19.98 -44.11
N GLU A 452 -51.64 -19.90 -42.78
CA GLU A 452 -52.11 -18.69 -42.08
C GLU A 452 -51.09 -17.55 -42.19
N ILE A 453 -49.80 -17.87 -42.08
CA ILE A 453 -48.69 -16.94 -42.26
C ILE A 453 -48.65 -16.46 -43.71
N LEU A 454 -48.82 -17.35 -44.70
CA LEU A 454 -48.92 -16.98 -46.11
C LEU A 454 -50.11 -16.05 -46.37
N HIS A 455 -51.29 -16.38 -45.83
CA HIS A 455 -52.48 -15.56 -45.95
C HIS A 455 -52.31 -14.18 -45.29
N LYS A 456 -51.77 -14.11 -44.07
CA LYS A 456 -51.46 -12.85 -43.38
C LYS A 456 -50.37 -12.04 -44.09
N SER A 457 -49.33 -12.69 -44.63
CA SER A 457 -48.28 -12.03 -45.44
C SER A 457 -48.83 -11.46 -46.75
N TRP A 458 -49.89 -12.07 -47.30
CA TRP A 458 -50.59 -11.58 -48.47
C TRP A 458 -51.41 -10.33 -48.15
N LEU A 459 -52.04 -10.30 -46.97
CA LEU A 459 -52.82 -9.16 -46.45
C LEU A 459 -51.96 -8.02 -45.86
N ALA A 460 -50.69 -8.29 -45.54
CA ALA A 460 -49.81 -7.30 -44.94
C ALA A 460 -49.54 -6.11 -45.88
N PRO A 461 -49.55 -4.86 -45.37
CA PRO A 461 -49.28 -3.68 -46.18
C PRO A 461 -47.85 -3.69 -46.70
N ARG A 462 -47.67 -4.00 -47.99
CA ARG A 462 -46.36 -4.09 -48.65
C ARG A 462 -45.74 -2.71 -48.92
N ASN A 463 -44.44 -2.61 -48.76
CA ASN A 463 -43.67 -1.41 -49.10
C ASN A 463 -43.64 -1.17 -50.63
N HIS A 464 -43.44 0.07 -51.06
CA HIS A 464 -43.52 0.45 -52.48
C HIS A 464 -42.54 -0.33 -53.38
N LYS A 465 -41.36 -0.69 -52.86
CA LYS A 465 -40.36 -1.54 -53.56
C LYS A 465 -40.84 -2.98 -53.76
N GLU A 466 -41.50 -3.57 -52.77
CA GLU A 466 -42.00 -4.96 -52.79
C GLU A 466 -43.21 -5.11 -53.72
N ARG A 467 -44.09 -4.09 -53.76
CA ARG A 467 -45.21 -4.05 -54.73
C ARG A 467 -44.70 -4.06 -56.17
N ARG A 468 -43.59 -3.37 -56.45
CA ARG A 468 -42.96 -3.34 -57.78
C ARG A 468 -42.44 -4.72 -58.19
N TRP A 469 -41.83 -5.45 -57.26
CA TRP A 469 -41.29 -6.80 -57.49
C TRP A 469 -42.38 -7.86 -57.66
N SER A 470 -43.46 -7.80 -56.87
CA SER A 470 -44.60 -8.72 -57.00
C SER A 470 -45.29 -8.58 -58.36
N ARG A 471 -45.53 -7.33 -58.81
CA ARG A 471 -46.08 -7.05 -60.14
C ARG A 471 -45.17 -7.57 -61.25
N LEU A 472 -43.85 -7.53 -61.08
CA LEU A 472 -42.89 -8.06 -62.05
C LEU A 472 -42.99 -9.59 -62.16
N LYS A 473 -43.13 -10.29 -61.02
CA LYS A 473 -43.34 -11.75 -60.98
C LYS A 473 -44.70 -12.17 -61.57
N GLU A 474 -45.77 -11.46 -61.21
CA GLU A 474 -47.12 -11.67 -61.76
C GLU A 474 -47.12 -11.45 -63.28
N TRP A 475 -46.51 -10.36 -63.75
CA TRP A 475 -46.35 -10.08 -65.18
C TRP A 475 -45.56 -11.17 -65.92
N GLN A 476 -44.49 -11.71 -65.31
CA GLN A 476 -43.74 -12.84 -65.88
C GLN A 476 -44.54 -14.15 -65.92
N GLN A 477 -45.43 -14.38 -64.95
CA GLN A 477 -46.34 -15.51 -64.97
C GLN A 477 -47.43 -15.35 -66.03
N ASP A 478 -47.98 -14.16 -66.19
CA ASP A 478 -48.98 -13.86 -67.22
C ASP A 478 -48.40 -13.94 -68.62
N LEU A 479 -47.15 -13.48 -68.83
CA LEU A 479 -46.44 -13.68 -70.09
C LEU A 479 -46.23 -15.17 -70.41
N ARG A 480 -45.92 -16.01 -69.41
CA ARG A 480 -45.82 -17.46 -69.60
C ARG A 480 -47.16 -18.07 -69.97
N ARG A 481 -48.24 -17.70 -69.26
CA ARG A 481 -49.61 -18.15 -69.58
C ARG A 481 -50.08 -17.70 -70.96
N GLN A 482 -49.68 -16.51 -71.41
CA GLN A 482 -49.96 -16.03 -72.76
C GLN A 482 -49.19 -16.83 -73.81
N ARG A 483 -47.92 -17.14 -73.57
CA ARG A 483 -47.14 -18.03 -74.46
C ARG A 483 -47.75 -19.42 -74.57
N GLU A 484 -48.14 -20.02 -73.44
CA GLU A 484 -48.82 -21.31 -73.41
C GLU A 484 -50.17 -21.28 -74.13
N LYS A 485 -50.92 -20.16 -74.07
CA LYS A 485 -52.17 -19.98 -74.82
C LYS A 485 -51.92 -19.78 -76.32
N THR A 486 -50.88 -19.06 -76.72
CA THR A 486 -50.52 -18.93 -78.14
C THR A 486 -50.01 -20.25 -78.71
N GLU A 487 -49.20 -21.02 -77.96
CA GLU A 487 -48.74 -22.35 -78.38
C GLU A 487 -49.90 -23.35 -78.53
N LYS A 488 -50.94 -23.25 -77.69
CA LYS A 488 -52.18 -24.03 -77.82
C LYS A 488 -53.12 -23.61 -78.96
N ASN A 489 -52.96 -22.39 -79.50
CA ASN A 489 -53.77 -21.89 -80.62
C ASN A 489 -53.10 -22.11 -81.99
N PHE A 490 -51.86 -22.60 -82.02
CA PHE A 490 -51.09 -22.92 -83.24
C PHE A 490 -50.76 -24.42 -83.37
N ALA A 491 -51.35 -25.27 -82.53
CA ALA A 491 -51.40 -26.73 -82.67
C ALA A 491 -52.85 -27.14 -82.95
#